data_AF-L1L9K1-F1
#
_entry.id   AF-L1L9K1-F1
#
_cell.length_a   1.000
_cell.length_b   1.000
_cell.length_c   1.000
_cell.angle_alpha   90.00
_cell.angle_beta   90.00
_cell.angle_gamma   90.00
#
_symmetry.space_group_name_H-M   'P 1'
#
loop_
_entity.id
_entity.type
_entity.pdbx_description
1 polymer ?
#
loop_
_entity_poly.entity_id
_entity_poly.type
_entity_poly.pdbx_seq_one_letter_code
_entity_poly.pdbx_strand_id
1 'polypeptide(L)'
;MGKTRGRGAVAVLGMGLGLVLTLGACGGSDDGAPRSQEGAGGTAANGDGNGNGKGAGTGTAGRTVVTFAPEAGQASDSAALERTAELMRDRAAVAGLEDVEVTVEDEGQITVAGPGDRRESLESLGRPAELGFRPVLSQEMVAKGDTAGESACSAAVDAKPSEPTTACGEWQGTLSTYRLEPVALPGTDVADAEAAIDEERGTGWYVKLEFTSTGAKRFADITGRLAQQPSPANQFAIVLDGTVLSAPYVASAITGGEAEISGTFTRREAAELAAQLTTGALPVRLKVSSVTRLPGS
;
A
#
# COMPACT_ATOMS: atom_id res chain seq x y z
N MET A 1 47.82 -26.48 -1.66
CA MET A 1 46.47 -27.07 -1.71
C MET A 1 45.44 -25.94 -1.59
N GLY A 2 44.78 -25.60 -2.70
CA GLY A 2 43.87 -24.45 -2.81
C GLY A 2 42.46 -24.76 -2.32
N LYS A 3 41.88 -23.81 -1.58
CA LYS A 3 40.55 -23.84 -0.98
C LYS A 3 39.51 -23.53 -2.06
N THR A 4 38.69 -24.51 -2.44
CA THR A 4 37.55 -24.31 -3.36
C THR A 4 36.45 -23.54 -2.64
N ARG A 5 36.22 -22.29 -3.07
CA ARG A 5 35.07 -21.47 -2.67
C ARG A 5 33.80 -22.01 -3.33
N GLY A 6 32.74 -22.18 -2.55
CA GLY A 6 31.40 -22.53 -3.02
C GLY A 6 30.88 -21.48 -4.01
N ARG A 7 30.45 -21.95 -5.18
CA ARG A 7 29.74 -21.15 -6.17
C ARG A 7 28.28 -21.05 -5.73
N GLY A 8 27.79 -19.82 -5.55
CA GLY A 8 26.36 -19.54 -5.47
C GLY A 8 25.70 -19.97 -6.79
N ALA A 9 24.68 -20.81 -6.69
CA ALA A 9 23.88 -21.23 -7.83
C ALA A 9 22.86 -20.14 -8.15
N VAL A 10 23.02 -19.50 -9.30
CA VAL A 10 21.96 -18.74 -9.97
C VAL A 10 21.27 -19.72 -10.91
N ALA A 11 20.06 -20.13 -10.56
CA ALA A 11 19.20 -20.92 -11.44
C ALA A 11 18.16 -19.98 -12.06
N VAL A 12 18.43 -19.55 -13.30
CA VAL A 12 17.44 -18.96 -14.20
C VAL A 12 16.96 -20.07 -15.11
N LEU A 13 15.69 -20.47 -15.02
CA LEU A 13 15.01 -21.18 -16.10
C LEU A 13 13.49 -21.15 -15.93
N GLY A 14 12.80 -20.61 -16.94
CA GLY A 14 11.44 -21.02 -17.33
C GLY A 14 10.28 -20.08 -16.94
N MET A 15 9.97 -19.13 -17.83
CA MET A 15 8.65 -18.51 -18.05
C MET A 15 7.71 -18.32 -16.83
N GLY A 16 7.82 -17.16 -16.20
CA GLY A 16 6.86 -16.63 -15.24
C GLY A 16 7.49 -15.41 -14.61
N LEU A 17 7.03 -14.19 -14.95
CA LEU A 17 7.57 -12.94 -14.44
C LEU A 17 7.18 -12.82 -12.96
N GLY A 18 7.97 -13.45 -12.09
CA GLY A 18 7.78 -13.46 -10.65
C GLY A 18 8.42 -12.22 -10.02
N LEU A 19 7.65 -11.52 -9.19
CA LEU A 19 8.16 -10.56 -8.21
C LEU A 19 9.14 -11.30 -7.29
N VAL A 20 10.41 -10.90 -7.32
CA VAL A 20 11.44 -11.39 -6.41
C VAL A 20 11.46 -10.46 -5.21
N LEU A 21 11.12 -10.98 -4.04
CA LEU A 21 11.40 -10.28 -2.78
C LEU A 21 12.93 -10.22 -2.62
N THR A 22 13.54 -9.10 -3.02
CA THR A 22 14.99 -8.94 -2.92
C THR A 22 15.40 -8.46 -1.53
N LEU A 23 16.33 -9.17 -0.88
CA LEU A 23 16.95 -8.74 0.37
C LEU A 23 17.95 -7.60 0.10
N GLY A 24 17.71 -6.41 0.63
CA GLY A 24 18.71 -5.35 0.75
C GLY A 24 19.58 -5.58 1.98
N ALA A 25 20.77 -6.15 1.80
CA ALA A 25 21.79 -6.16 2.86
C ALA A 25 22.62 -4.86 2.75
N CYS A 26 22.44 -3.92 3.68
CA CYS A 26 23.27 -2.72 3.77
C CYS A 26 24.67 -3.09 4.29
N GLY A 27 25.70 -2.83 3.48
CA GLY A 27 27.11 -2.92 3.86
C GLY A 27 27.82 -1.63 3.46
N GLY A 28 28.17 -0.80 4.45
CA GLY A 28 28.84 0.48 4.23
C GLY A 28 30.32 0.36 3.87
N SER A 29 30.83 1.38 3.18
CA SER A 29 32.22 1.88 3.27
C SER A 29 32.32 3.26 2.62
N ASP A 30 33.06 4.12 3.30
CA ASP A 30 33.31 5.55 3.12
C ASP A 30 33.95 6.02 1.79
N ASP A 31 33.94 7.35 1.66
CA ASP A 31 34.89 8.26 0.99
C ASP A 31 34.59 8.75 -0.45
N GLY A 32 34.38 10.08 -0.55
CA GLY A 32 34.85 10.83 -1.73
C GLY A 32 33.95 11.97 -2.24
N ALA A 33 33.92 13.12 -1.55
CA ALA A 33 33.76 14.41 -2.23
C ALA A 33 35.06 14.71 -3.02
N PRO A 34 35.08 15.40 -4.19
CA PRO A 34 34.74 16.84 -4.23
C PRO A 34 34.21 17.45 -5.57
N ARG A 35 33.67 18.67 -5.43
CA ARG A 35 33.80 19.88 -6.29
C ARG A 35 33.23 19.92 -7.74
N SER A 36 32.23 20.80 -7.87
CA SER A 36 32.19 22.00 -8.72
C SER A 36 32.60 21.93 -10.19
N GLN A 37 31.65 22.22 -11.09
CA GLN A 37 31.91 23.04 -12.29
C GLN A 37 30.66 23.81 -12.75
N GLU A 38 30.76 25.14 -12.69
CA GLU A 38 30.02 26.12 -13.49
C GLU A 38 30.39 26.00 -14.97
N GLY A 39 29.45 26.32 -15.88
CA GLY A 39 29.81 26.56 -17.28
C GLY A 39 28.68 26.58 -18.31
N ALA A 40 27.92 27.68 -18.33
CA ALA A 40 27.40 28.44 -19.49
C ALA A 40 26.80 27.74 -20.73
N GLY A 41 25.55 28.12 -21.03
CA GLY A 41 25.23 28.90 -22.24
C GLY A 41 24.83 28.12 -23.51
N GLY A 42 23.54 28.16 -23.87
CA GLY A 42 23.06 27.70 -25.16
C GLY A 42 21.59 28.04 -25.40
N THR A 43 21.34 29.26 -25.87
CA THR A 43 20.05 29.80 -26.29
C THR A 43 19.60 29.15 -27.61
N ALA A 44 18.37 28.63 -27.68
CA ALA A 44 17.62 28.53 -28.93
C ALA A 44 16.12 28.53 -28.64
N ALA A 45 15.51 29.67 -28.95
CA ALA A 45 14.07 29.83 -29.03
C ALA A 45 13.55 29.15 -30.30
N ASN A 46 12.44 28.42 -30.18
CA ASN A 46 11.46 28.33 -31.26
C ASN A 46 10.07 28.22 -30.61
N GLY A 47 9.31 29.30 -30.70
CA GLY A 47 7.88 29.28 -30.44
C GLY A 47 7.15 28.85 -31.70
N ASP A 48 6.07 28.10 -31.55
CA ASP A 48 4.80 28.44 -32.16
C ASP A 48 3.69 27.70 -31.43
N GLY A 49 2.72 28.48 -30.96
CA GLY A 49 1.64 28.04 -30.11
C GLY A 49 0.56 27.29 -30.86
N ASN A 50 -0.06 26.34 -30.17
CA ASN A 50 -1.47 26.05 -30.37
C ASN A 50 -2.12 26.02 -28.98
N GLY A 51 -2.80 27.12 -28.66
CA GLY A 51 -3.51 27.30 -27.41
C GLY A 51 -4.77 26.43 -27.38
N ASN A 52 -4.91 25.66 -26.31
CA ASN A 52 -6.23 25.43 -25.74
C ASN A 52 -6.17 25.89 -24.28
N GLY A 53 -6.54 27.15 -24.08
CA GLY A 53 -6.59 27.78 -22.77
C GLY A 53 -7.60 27.07 -21.88
N LYS A 54 -7.10 26.40 -20.85
CA LYS A 54 -7.88 26.18 -19.63
C LYS A 54 -7.28 27.10 -18.59
N GLY A 55 -7.97 28.21 -18.35
CA GLY A 55 -7.49 29.30 -17.53
C GLY A 55 -6.94 28.82 -16.19
N ALA A 56 -5.70 29.18 -15.92
CA ALA A 56 -5.19 29.31 -14.57
C ALA A 56 -5.95 30.48 -13.92
N GLY A 57 -7.12 30.18 -13.37
CA GLY A 57 -7.77 31.03 -12.39
C GLY A 57 -7.02 30.85 -11.09
N THR A 58 -6.33 31.89 -10.63
CA THR A 58 -5.96 32.07 -9.22
C THR A 58 -7.25 32.29 -8.42
N GLY A 59 -8.05 31.24 -8.28
CA GLY A 59 -9.07 31.14 -7.25
C GLY A 59 -8.47 30.32 -6.12
N THR A 60 -8.62 30.78 -4.89
CA THR A 60 -8.34 29.98 -3.70
C THR A 60 -8.97 28.61 -3.92
N ALA A 61 -8.18 27.53 -3.93
CA ALA A 61 -8.75 26.20 -4.08
C ALA A 61 -9.80 26.03 -2.98
N GLY A 62 -11.06 25.77 -3.37
CA GLY A 62 -12.14 25.59 -2.41
C GLY A 62 -11.81 24.48 -1.41
N ARG A 63 -12.50 24.41 -0.27
CA ARG A 63 -12.30 23.31 0.69
C ARG A 63 -13.18 22.13 0.33
N THR A 64 -12.69 20.91 0.50
CA THR A 64 -13.51 19.70 0.48
C THR A 64 -13.67 19.19 1.89
N VAL A 65 -14.91 18.86 2.23
CA VAL A 65 -15.33 18.30 3.51
C VAL A 65 -15.91 16.92 3.24
N VAL A 66 -15.29 15.89 3.80
CA VAL A 66 -15.73 14.49 3.74
C VAL A 66 -16.28 14.13 5.11
N THR A 67 -17.54 13.74 5.18
CA THR A 67 -18.17 13.27 6.41
C THR A 67 -18.23 11.76 6.40
N PHE A 68 -17.74 11.15 7.47
CA PHE A 68 -17.72 9.72 7.71
C PHE A 68 -18.70 9.35 8.81
N ALA A 69 -19.46 8.28 8.59
CA ALA A 69 -20.34 7.69 9.60
C ALA A 69 -19.84 6.27 9.93
N PRO A 70 -19.95 5.81 11.19
CA PRO A 70 -19.71 4.42 11.52
C PRO A 70 -20.59 3.47 10.70
N GLU A 71 -20.05 2.33 10.32
CA GLU A 71 -20.83 1.27 9.70
C GLU A 71 -21.86 0.68 10.68
N ALA A 72 -22.93 0.09 10.15
CA ALA A 72 -24.01 -0.44 10.97
C ALA A 72 -23.49 -1.54 11.91
N GLY A 73 -23.71 -1.37 13.22
CA GLY A 73 -23.25 -2.33 14.25
C GLY A 73 -21.81 -2.12 14.73
N GLN A 74 -21.09 -1.11 14.23
CA GLN A 74 -19.82 -0.68 14.81
C GLN A 74 -20.04 0.19 16.05
N ALA A 75 -19.02 0.25 16.90
CA ALA A 75 -19.07 1.07 18.10
C ALA A 75 -19.08 2.56 17.71
N SER A 76 -20.10 3.28 18.17
CA SER A 76 -20.21 4.74 18.06
C SER A 76 -19.91 5.41 19.40
N ASP A 77 -19.13 4.75 20.27
CA ASP A 77 -18.70 5.36 21.52
C ASP A 77 -17.71 6.49 21.23
N SER A 78 -17.79 7.56 22.01
CA SER A 78 -16.98 8.76 21.78
C SER A 78 -15.48 8.47 21.87
N ALA A 79 -15.05 7.55 22.73
CA ALA A 79 -13.64 7.20 22.88
C ALA A 79 -13.08 6.49 21.64
N ALA A 80 -13.82 5.55 21.05
CA ALA A 80 -13.43 4.89 19.81
C ALA A 80 -13.43 5.85 18.61
N LEU A 81 -14.41 6.76 18.54
CA LEU A 81 -14.47 7.80 17.51
C LEU A 81 -13.32 8.80 17.65
N GLU A 82 -13.00 9.25 18.86
CA GLU A 82 -11.86 10.12 19.14
C GLU A 82 -10.54 9.45 18.75
N ARG A 83 -10.36 8.17 19.13
CA ARG A 83 -9.16 7.41 18.76
C ARG A 83 -9.06 7.21 17.25
N THR A 84 -10.19 6.98 16.58
CA THR A 84 -10.26 6.87 15.12
C THR A 84 -9.89 8.20 14.46
N ALA A 85 -10.45 9.31 14.93
CA ALA A 85 -10.12 10.65 14.44
C ALA A 85 -8.64 11.02 14.66
N GLU A 86 -8.05 10.61 15.78
CA GLU A 86 -6.61 10.77 16.04
C GLU A 86 -5.77 10.02 15.01
N LEU A 87 -6.07 8.74 14.73
CA LEU A 87 -5.36 7.98 13.69
C LEU A 87 -5.54 8.59 12.30
N MET A 88 -6.72 9.15 11.99
CA MET A 88 -6.93 9.86 10.72
C MET A 88 -6.06 11.12 10.60
N ARG A 89 -5.84 11.84 11.71
CA ARG A 89 -4.90 12.99 11.75
C ARG A 89 -3.46 12.53 11.57
N ASP A 90 -3.06 11.46 12.24
CA ASP A 90 -1.72 10.89 12.12
C ASP A 90 -1.46 10.44 10.67
N ARG A 91 -2.43 9.79 10.03
CA ARG A 91 -2.34 9.41 8.61
C ARG A 91 -2.18 10.62 7.70
N ALA A 92 -2.94 11.69 7.94
CA ALA A 92 -2.82 12.91 7.17
C ALA A 92 -1.42 13.52 7.30
N ALA A 93 -0.86 13.53 8.51
CA ALA A 93 0.48 14.02 8.77
C ALA A 93 1.55 13.16 8.06
N VAL A 94 1.49 11.83 8.17
CA VAL A 94 2.45 10.91 7.54
C VAL A 94 2.34 10.97 6.01
N ALA A 95 1.14 11.08 5.47
CA ALA A 95 0.91 11.23 4.03
C ALA A 95 1.33 12.62 3.49
N GLY A 96 1.75 13.56 4.36
CA GLY A 96 2.12 14.92 3.97
C GLY A 96 0.93 15.77 3.52
N LEU A 97 -0.27 15.46 4.01
CA LEU A 97 -1.47 16.23 3.71
C LEU A 97 -1.57 17.45 4.64
N GLU A 98 -1.06 18.58 4.15
CA GLU A 98 -1.18 19.88 4.83
C GLU A 98 -2.64 20.39 4.86
N ASP A 99 -2.96 21.26 5.83
CA ASP A 99 -4.27 21.90 5.98
C ASP A 99 -5.47 20.94 6.11
N VAL A 100 -5.22 19.72 6.60
CA VAL A 100 -6.25 18.74 6.93
C VAL A 100 -6.69 18.91 8.38
N GLU A 101 -7.99 19.10 8.56
CA GLU A 101 -8.66 19.16 9.85
C GLU A 101 -9.58 17.96 9.99
N VAL A 102 -9.51 17.28 11.13
CA VAL A 102 -10.38 16.16 11.46
C VAL A 102 -11.14 16.51 12.74
N THR A 103 -12.47 16.46 12.70
CA THR A 103 -13.36 16.75 13.84
C THR A 103 -14.30 15.58 14.08
N VAL A 104 -14.60 15.31 15.35
CA VAL A 104 -15.68 14.40 15.74
C VAL A 104 -16.91 15.27 16.00
N GLU A 105 -18.00 14.99 15.31
CA GLU A 105 -19.27 15.67 15.44
C GLU A 105 -20.11 15.05 16.56
N ASP A 106 -20.97 15.85 17.20
CA ASP A 106 -21.86 15.40 18.29
C ASP A 106 -22.83 14.29 17.87
N GLU A 107 -23.11 14.17 16.56
CA GLU A 107 -23.96 13.12 15.98
C GLU A 107 -23.22 11.77 15.79
N GLY A 108 -21.99 11.64 16.30
CA GLY A 108 -21.18 10.43 16.16
C GLY A 108 -20.57 10.24 14.76
N GLN A 109 -20.43 11.33 14.01
CA GLN A 109 -19.80 11.36 12.70
C GLN A 109 -18.39 11.95 12.81
N ILE A 110 -17.52 11.65 11.85
CA ILE A 110 -16.19 12.25 11.76
C ILE A 110 -16.13 13.09 10.49
N THR A 111 -15.80 14.35 10.60
CA THR A 111 -15.64 15.25 9.46
C THR A 111 -14.15 15.46 9.19
N VAL A 112 -13.75 15.32 7.93
CA VAL A 112 -12.39 15.58 7.45
C VAL A 112 -12.46 16.70 6.41
N ALA A 113 -11.84 17.83 6.71
CA ALA A 113 -11.81 18.99 5.83
C ALA A 113 -10.38 19.28 5.36
N GLY A 114 -10.20 19.56 4.07
CA GLY A 114 -8.89 19.91 3.51
C GLY A 114 -8.99 20.60 2.16
N PRO A 115 -7.85 20.73 1.43
CA PRO A 115 -7.82 21.30 0.08
C PRO A 115 -8.76 20.56 -0.88
N GLY A 116 -9.51 21.31 -1.69
CA GLY A 116 -10.65 20.76 -2.46
C GLY A 116 -10.29 19.94 -3.70
N ASP A 117 -9.03 19.96 -4.10
CA ASP A 117 -8.44 19.09 -5.12
C ASP A 117 -7.99 17.73 -4.56
N ARG A 118 -7.97 17.58 -3.23
CA ARG A 118 -7.49 16.37 -2.54
C ARG A 118 -8.58 15.46 -2.00
N ARG A 119 -9.79 15.50 -2.60
CA ARG A 119 -10.93 14.67 -2.19
C ARG A 119 -10.56 13.21 -1.96
N GLU A 120 -9.89 12.57 -2.92
CA GLU A 120 -9.52 11.15 -2.86
C GLU A 120 -8.60 10.84 -1.68
N SER A 121 -7.61 11.70 -1.45
CA SER A 121 -6.71 11.60 -0.30
C SER A 121 -7.45 11.77 1.03
N LEU A 122 -8.45 12.67 1.11
CA LEU A 122 -9.27 12.83 2.32
C LEU A 122 -10.16 11.60 2.58
N GLU A 123 -10.70 11.00 1.51
CA GLU A 123 -11.46 9.75 1.58
C GLU A 123 -10.58 8.57 2.02
N SER A 124 -9.32 8.50 1.57
CA SER A 124 -8.40 7.40 1.91
C SER A 124 -8.01 7.38 3.39
N LEU A 125 -8.03 8.52 4.08
CA LEU A 125 -7.79 8.59 5.53
C LEU A 125 -8.78 7.76 6.35
N GLY A 126 -10.02 7.65 5.89
CA GLY A 126 -11.10 6.92 6.59
C GLY A 126 -11.18 5.43 6.26
N ARG A 127 -10.28 4.90 5.44
CA ARG A 127 -10.24 3.45 5.15
C ARG A 127 -9.81 2.67 6.39
N PRO A 128 -10.32 1.45 6.62
CA PRO A 128 -9.93 0.67 7.79
C PRO A 128 -8.42 0.39 7.81
N ALA A 129 -7.81 0.10 6.65
CA ALA A 129 -6.41 -0.30 6.51
C ALA A 129 -6.08 -1.60 7.25
N GLU A 130 -6.97 -2.59 7.18
CA GLU A 130 -6.74 -3.92 7.72
C GLU A 130 -5.76 -4.70 6.84
N LEU A 131 -4.49 -4.57 7.16
CA LEU A 131 -3.43 -5.35 6.55
C LEU A 131 -3.35 -6.75 7.16
N GLY A 132 -3.24 -7.76 6.31
CA GLY A 132 -2.92 -9.12 6.71
C GLY A 132 -2.16 -9.86 5.64
N PHE A 133 -1.13 -10.60 6.05
CA PHE A 133 -0.44 -11.51 5.15
C PHE A 133 -1.01 -12.91 5.33
N ARG A 134 -1.43 -13.52 4.21
CA ARG A 134 -2.11 -14.80 4.18
C ARG A 134 -1.43 -15.73 3.17
N PRO A 135 -1.00 -16.94 3.58
CA PRO A 135 -0.57 -17.97 2.63
C PRO A 135 -1.65 -18.26 1.58
N VAL A 136 -1.22 -18.44 0.34
CA VAL A 136 -2.12 -18.80 -0.76
C VAL A 136 -2.26 -20.32 -0.80
N LEU A 137 -3.50 -20.81 -0.90
CA LEU A 137 -3.79 -22.22 -1.12
C LEU A 137 -3.95 -22.54 -2.61
N SER A 138 -4.64 -21.66 -3.34
CA SER A 138 -4.84 -21.78 -4.77
C SER A 138 -5.07 -20.41 -5.40
N GLN A 139 -4.65 -20.26 -6.65
CA GLN A 139 -4.90 -19.09 -7.47
C GLN A 139 -5.63 -19.54 -8.75
N GLU A 140 -6.68 -18.81 -9.12
CA GLU A 140 -7.42 -19.02 -10.35
C GLU A 140 -7.55 -17.68 -11.09
N MET A 141 -7.23 -17.67 -12.38
CA MET A 141 -7.40 -16.47 -13.21
C MET A 141 -8.86 -16.35 -13.62
N VAL A 142 -9.44 -15.17 -13.42
CA VAL A 142 -10.79 -14.88 -13.87
C VAL A 142 -10.73 -14.42 -15.33
N ALA A 143 -11.38 -15.16 -16.22
CA ALA A 143 -11.48 -14.77 -17.61
C ALA A 143 -12.37 -13.52 -17.74
N LYS A 144 -11.98 -12.59 -18.61
CA LYS A 144 -12.75 -11.37 -18.87
C LYS A 144 -14.17 -11.73 -19.36
N GLY A 145 -15.19 -11.34 -18.62
CA GLY A 145 -16.61 -11.65 -18.91
C GLY A 145 -17.16 -12.86 -18.16
N ASP A 146 -16.39 -13.45 -17.25
CA ASP A 146 -16.87 -14.44 -16.29
C ASP A 146 -17.57 -13.75 -15.12
N THR A 147 -18.89 -13.62 -15.24
CA THR A 147 -19.73 -13.01 -14.21
C THR A 147 -19.70 -13.76 -12.88
N ALA A 148 -19.38 -15.07 -12.86
CA ALA A 148 -19.28 -15.84 -11.63
C ALA A 148 -17.96 -15.53 -10.89
N GLY A 149 -16.85 -15.44 -11.62
CA GLY A 149 -15.57 -15.00 -11.06
C GLY A 149 -15.58 -13.55 -10.58
N GLU A 150 -16.18 -12.64 -11.36
CA GLU A 150 -16.36 -11.23 -10.99
C GLU A 150 -17.29 -11.06 -9.76
N SER A 151 -18.34 -11.88 -9.64
CA SER A 151 -19.23 -11.87 -8.47
C SER A 151 -18.59 -12.47 -7.21
N ALA A 152 -17.64 -13.40 -7.35
CA ALA A 152 -16.87 -13.91 -6.22
C ALA A 152 -15.93 -12.84 -5.63
N CYS A 153 -15.53 -11.86 -6.44
CA CYS A 153 -14.64 -10.77 -6.03
C CYS A 153 -15.32 -9.67 -5.22
N SER A 154 -16.62 -9.43 -5.41
CA SER A 154 -17.36 -8.39 -4.69
C SER A 154 -17.77 -8.80 -3.26
N ALA A 155 -17.63 -10.07 -2.90
CA ALA A 155 -18.00 -10.61 -1.59
C ALA A 155 -16.86 -10.67 -0.55
N ALA A 156 -15.64 -10.25 -0.91
CA ALA A 156 -14.42 -10.46 -0.10
C ALA A 156 -14.22 -9.44 1.05
N VAL A 157 -15.15 -8.51 1.25
CA VAL A 157 -14.94 -7.31 2.10
C VAL A 157 -15.08 -7.60 3.61
N ASP A 158 -15.64 -8.75 4.01
CA ASP A 158 -15.91 -9.10 5.43
C ASP A 158 -15.15 -10.35 5.93
N ALA A 159 -13.97 -10.62 5.37
CA ALA A 159 -13.19 -11.79 5.72
C ALA A 159 -12.55 -11.66 7.12
N LYS A 160 -13.08 -12.39 8.11
CA LYS A 160 -12.48 -12.45 9.46
C LYS A 160 -11.00 -12.87 9.39
N PRO A 161 -10.11 -12.29 10.20
CA PRO A 161 -8.69 -12.66 10.23
C PRO A 161 -8.43 -14.13 10.56
N SER A 162 -9.29 -14.76 11.37
CA SER A 162 -9.10 -16.12 11.88
C SER A 162 -9.58 -17.23 10.93
N GLU A 163 -10.24 -16.88 9.84
CA GLU A 163 -10.87 -17.85 8.94
C GLU A 163 -10.19 -17.82 7.56
N PRO A 164 -10.09 -18.97 6.88
CA PRO A 164 -9.70 -18.98 5.47
C PRO A 164 -10.73 -18.19 4.66
N THR A 165 -10.26 -17.48 3.64
CA THR A 165 -11.13 -16.62 2.84
C THR A 165 -10.76 -16.70 1.37
N THR A 166 -11.69 -16.25 0.52
CA THR A 166 -11.43 -15.99 -0.88
C THR A 166 -11.34 -14.49 -1.06
N ALA A 167 -10.27 -14.02 -1.68
CA ALA A 167 -10.07 -12.62 -2.00
C ALA A 167 -9.67 -12.48 -3.47
N CYS A 168 -9.91 -11.31 -4.05
CA CYS A 168 -9.48 -11.02 -5.40
C CYS A 168 -8.37 -9.98 -5.42
N GLY A 169 -7.53 -10.09 -6.42
CA GLY A 169 -6.50 -9.11 -6.74
C GLY A 169 -6.39 -8.97 -8.24
N GLU A 170 -6.12 -7.76 -8.69
CA GLU A 170 -5.82 -7.49 -10.09
C GLU A 170 -4.32 -7.19 -10.21
N TRP A 171 -3.65 -7.90 -11.11
CA TRP A 171 -2.26 -7.62 -11.44
C TRP A 171 -2.12 -7.50 -12.95
N GLN A 172 -1.59 -6.37 -13.42
CA GLN A 172 -1.39 -6.07 -14.85
C GLN A 172 -2.65 -6.29 -15.71
N GLY A 173 -3.83 -5.87 -15.22
CA GLY A 173 -5.09 -6.02 -15.95
C GLY A 173 -5.69 -7.43 -15.93
N THR A 174 -5.10 -8.35 -15.15
CA THR A 174 -5.61 -9.71 -14.98
C THR A 174 -6.19 -9.86 -13.59
N LEU A 175 -7.51 -10.05 -13.51
CA LEU A 175 -8.21 -10.37 -12.28
C LEU A 175 -7.94 -11.83 -11.90
N SER A 176 -7.51 -12.07 -10.67
CA SER A 176 -7.32 -13.41 -10.12
C SER A 176 -8.06 -13.55 -8.79
N THR A 177 -8.62 -14.74 -8.60
CA THR A 177 -9.22 -15.16 -7.35
C THR A 177 -8.20 -16.00 -6.57
N TYR A 178 -7.98 -15.64 -5.32
CA TYR A 178 -7.05 -16.30 -4.41
C TYR A 178 -7.83 -16.94 -3.28
N ARG A 179 -7.61 -18.25 -3.07
CA ARG A 179 -8.02 -18.91 -1.82
C ARG A 179 -6.88 -18.78 -0.83
N LEU A 180 -7.19 -18.18 0.31
CA LEU A 180 -6.22 -17.77 1.31
C LEU A 180 -6.45 -18.49 2.64
N GLU A 181 -5.37 -18.80 3.32
CA GLU A 181 -5.41 -19.24 4.71
C GLU A 181 -5.83 -18.08 5.66
N PRO A 182 -6.10 -18.38 6.95
CA PRO A 182 -6.18 -17.34 7.98
C PRO A 182 -4.95 -16.41 7.96
N VAL A 183 -5.10 -15.22 8.54
CA VAL A 183 -4.00 -14.25 8.69
C VAL A 183 -2.86 -14.88 9.46
N ALA A 184 -1.75 -15.11 8.76
CA ALA A 184 -0.55 -15.72 9.34
C ALA A 184 0.35 -14.67 9.98
N LEU A 185 0.37 -13.45 9.41
CA LEU A 185 1.05 -12.27 9.94
C LEU A 185 0.05 -11.10 9.92
N PRO A 186 -0.37 -10.56 11.07
CA PRO A 186 -1.26 -9.41 11.14
C PRO A 186 -0.51 -8.10 10.84
N GLY A 187 -1.24 -7.07 10.40
CA GLY A 187 -0.68 -5.73 10.23
C GLY A 187 -0.08 -5.12 11.50
N THR A 188 -0.52 -5.55 12.69
CA THR A 188 0.08 -5.13 13.97
C THR A 188 1.53 -5.59 14.16
N ASP A 189 2.00 -6.53 13.35
CA ASP A 189 3.39 -6.98 13.36
C ASP A 189 4.30 -6.11 12.45
N VAL A 190 3.72 -5.16 11.71
CA VAL A 190 4.44 -4.09 10.99
C VAL A 190 4.79 -2.97 11.96
N ALA A 191 6.05 -2.58 12.00
CA ALA A 191 6.56 -1.49 12.81
C ALA A 191 6.49 -0.15 12.07
N ASP A 192 6.83 -0.16 10.77
CA ASP A 192 6.80 1.03 9.92
C ASP A 192 6.60 0.67 8.45
N ALA A 193 6.15 1.66 7.67
CA ALA A 193 5.97 1.59 6.23
C ALA A 193 6.39 2.92 5.58
N GLU A 194 7.21 2.84 4.53
CA GLU A 194 7.73 4.02 3.84
C GLU A 194 7.48 3.91 2.33
N ALA A 195 7.06 5.01 1.71
CA ALA A 195 6.99 5.11 0.26
C ALA A 195 8.37 5.43 -0.30
N ALA A 196 8.90 4.54 -1.14
CA ALA A 196 10.20 4.67 -1.76
C ALA A 196 10.10 4.53 -3.29
N ILE A 197 11.12 5.02 -3.99
CA ILE A 197 11.26 4.87 -5.44
C ILE A 197 12.57 4.14 -5.73
N ASP A 198 12.52 3.16 -6.62
CA ASP A 198 13.72 2.49 -7.11
C ASP A 198 14.20 3.23 -8.37
N GLU A 199 15.03 4.26 -8.17
CA GLU A 199 15.57 5.08 -9.27
C GLU A 199 16.53 4.27 -10.16
N GLU A 200 17.17 3.25 -9.61
CA GLU A 200 18.14 2.42 -10.33
C GLU A 200 17.45 1.43 -11.27
N ARG A 201 16.35 0.81 -10.84
CA ARG A 201 15.59 -0.15 -11.64
C ARG A 201 14.49 0.49 -12.47
N GLY A 202 14.13 1.75 -12.19
CA GLY A 202 13.07 2.47 -12.90
C GLY A 202 11.69 1.82 -12.76
N THR A 203 11.48 1.01 -11.71
CA THR A 203 10.26 0.22 -11.49
C THR A 203 9.12 1.03 -10.89
N GLY A 204 9.33 2.31 -10.59
CA GLY A 204 8.33 3.21 -10.02
C GLY A 204 8.32 3.21 -8.49
N TRP A 205 7.21 3.68 -7.91
CA TRP A 205 7.04 3.77 -6.46
C TRP A 205 6.62 2.43 -5.87
N TYR A 206 7.18 2.10 -4.72
CA TYR A 206 6.84 0.94 -3.91
C TYR A 206 6.71 1.35 -2.45
N VAL A 207 6.12 0.48 -1.63
CA VAL A 207 6.05 0.67 -0.18
C VAL A 207 6.99 -0.34 0.49
N LYS A 208 8.05 0.15 1.14
CA LYS A 208 8.91 -0.63 2.00
C LYS A 208 8.20 -0.85 3.34
N LEU A 209 8.24 -2.07 3.84
CA LEU A 209 7.70 -2.45 5.14
C LEU A 209 8.83 -2.91 6.05
N GLU A 210 8.77 -2.46 7.29
CA GLU A 210 9.66 -2.91 8.36
C GLU A 210 8.82 -3.59 9.43
N PHE A 211 9.17 -4.83 9.78
CA PHE A 211 8.46 -5.58 10.80
C PHE A 211 9.03 -5.34 12.19
N THR A 212 8.18 -5.48 13.21
CA THR A 212 8.63 -5.57 14.60
C THR A 212 9.54 -6.79 14.79
N SER A 213 10.33 -6.82 15.87
CA SER A 213 11.20 -7.98 16.15
C SER A 213 10.44 -9.31 16.27
N THR A 214 9.18 -9.28 16.74
CA THR A 214 8.29 -10.44 16.79
C THR A 214 7.77 -10.78 15.39
N GLY A 215 7.33 -9.75 14.64
CA GLY A 215 6.86 -9.88 13.27
C GLY A 215 7.90 -10.45 12.33
N ALA A 216 9.15 -9.96 12.39
CA ALA A 216 10.26 -10.42 11.58
C ALA A 216 10.56 -11.91 11.78
N LYS A 217 10.53 -12.40 13.03
CA LYS A 217 10.70 -13.83 13.34
C LYS A 217 9.57 -14.67 12.76
N ARG A 218 8.34 -14.24 12.98
CA ARG A 218 7.14 -14.90 12.45
C ARG A 218 7.17 -14.92 10.92
N PHE A 219 7.56 -13.82 10.28
CA PHE A 219 7.72 -13.71 8.84
C PHE A 219 8.79 -14.68 8.30
N ALA A 220 9.94 -14.77 8.97
CA ALA A 220 11.00 -15.72 8.63
C ALA A 220 10.53 -17.18 8.72
N ASP A 221 9.81 -17.54 9.79
CA ASP A 221 9.28 -18.88 10.00
C ASP A 221 8.23 -19.26 8.95
N ILE A 222 7.33 -18.32 8.61
CA ILE A 222 6.30 -18.54 7.58
C ILE A 222 6.95 -18.68 6.20
N THR A 223 7.80 -17.73 5.81
CA THR A 223 8.47 -17.75 4.51
C THR A 223 9.36 -18.97 4.34
N GLY A 224 10.05 -19.42 5.39
CA GLY A 224 10.83 -20.66 5.39
C GLY A 224 10.00 -21.93 5.17
N ARG A 225 8.75 -21.95 5.64
CA ARG A 225 7.80 -23.05 5.34
C ARG A 225 7.23 -22.95 3.93
N LEU A 226 6.84 -21.74 3.49
CA LEU A 226 6.28 -21.52 2.16
C LEU A 226 7.29 -21.84 1.05
N ALA A 227 8.57 -21.51 1.24
CA ALA A 227 9.63 -21.82 0.28
C ALA A 227 9.80 -23.32 -0.04
N GLN A 228 9.29 -24.21 0.83
CA GLN A 228 9.35 -25.65 0.64
C GLN A 228 8.12 -26.20 -0.11
N GLN A 229 7.11 -25.37 -0.35
CA GLN A 229 5.87 -25.77 -1.01
C GLN A 229 5.98 -25.65 -2.53
N PRO A 230 5.20 -26.45 -3.30
CA PRO A 230 5.06 -26.24 -4.73
C PRO A 230 4.20 -25.00 -5.01
N SER A 231 4.40 -24.38 -6.18
CA SER A 231 3.49 -23.33 -6.68
C SER A 231 2.08 -23.88 -6.92
N PRO A 232 1.01 -23.12 -6.57
CA PRO A 232 0.98 -21.75 -6.05
C PRO A 232 1.05 -21.62 -4.52
N ALA A 233 1.19 -22.74 -3.80
CA ALA A 233 1.15 -22.75 -2.34
C ALA A 233 2.39 -22.13 -1.66
N ASN A 234 3.44 -21.82 -2.43
CA ASN A 234 4.59 -21.03 -1.99
C ASN A 234 4.42 -19.52 -2.16
N GLN A 235 3.22 -19.03 -2.49
CA GLN A 235 2.94 -17.60 -2.52
C GLN A 235 2.51 -17.08 -1.15
N PHE A 236 2.83 -15.82 -0.89
CA PHE A 236 2.38 -15.12 0.31
C PHE A 236 1.59 -13.86 -0.07
N ALA A 237 0.26 -13.93 0.05
CA ALA A 237 -0.61 -12.82 -0.32
C ALA A 237 -0.59 -11.72 0.74
N ILE A 238 -0.50 -10.48 0.26
CA ILE A 238 -0.63 -9.24 1.02
C ILE A 238 -2.04 -8.73 0.76
N VAL A 239 -2.88 -8.75 1.79
CA VAL A 239 -4.28 -8.37 1.72
C VAL A 239 -4.50 -7.08 2.51
N LEU A 240 -5.16 -6.11 1.89
CA LEU A 240 -5.61 -4.88 2.54
C LEU A 240 -7.11 -4.73 2.35
N ASP A 241 -7.85 -4.59 3.44
CA ASP A 241 -9.32 -4.40 3.42
C ASP A 241 -10.06 -5.44 2.56
N GLY A 242 -9.61 -6.71 2.63
CA GLY A 242 -10.20 -7.82 1.87
C GLY A 242 -9.73 -7.96 0.41
N THR A 243 -8.92 -7.03 -0.09
CA THR A 243 -8.38 -7.06 -1.46
C THR A 243 -6.91 -7.50 -1.47
N VAL A 244 -6.54 -8.41 -2.37
CA VAL A 244 -5.15 -8.82 -2.56
C VAL A 244 -4.41 -7.74 -3.34
N LEU A 245 -3.46 -7.07 -2.69
CA LEU A 245 -2.61 -6.06 -3.32
C LEU A 245 -1.48 -6.71 -4.12
N SER A 246 -0.89 -7.77 -3.57
CA SER A 246 0.20 -8.52 -4.21
C SER A 246 0.31 -9.93 -3.62
N ALA A 247 0.78 -10.90 -4.40
CA ALA A 247 0.98 -12.28 -3.97
C ALA A 247 2.31 -12.85 -4.50
N PRO A 248 3.47 -12.34 -4.02
CA PRO A 248 4.77 -12.81 -4.47
C PRO A 248 5.04 -14.28 -4.11
N TYR A 249 5.88 -14.91 -4.95
CA TYR A 249 6.43 -16.24 -4.66
C TYR A 249 7.56 -16.14 -3.66
N VAL A 250 7.52 -17.01 -2.65
CA VAL A 250 8.59 -17.14 -1.67
C VAL A 250 9.56 -18.23 -2.13
N ALA A 251 10.79 -17.83 -2.44
CA ALA A 251 11.84 -18.75 -2.89
C ALA A 251 12.75 -19.25 -1.75
N SER A 252 12.86 -18.49 -0.66
CA SER A 252 13.68 -18.83 0.51
C SER A 252 13.15 -18.12 1.75
N ALA A 253 13.61 -18.54 2.94
CA ALA A 253 13.26 -17.87 4.19
C ALA A 253 13.79 -16.43 4.21
N ILE A 254 12.92 -15.47 4.49
CA ILE A 254 13.28 -14.04 4.56
C ILE A 254 13.48 -13.66 6.02
N THR A 255 14.74 -13.53 6.42
CA THR A 255 15.15 -13.26 7.80
C THR A 255 15.49 -11.79 8.08
N GLY A 256 15.47 -10.95 7.04
CA GLY A 256 15.83 -9.54 7.12
C GLY A 256 14.83 -8.65 7.86
N GLY A 257 13.60 -9.13 8.10
CA GLY A 257 12.56 -8.35 8.78
C GLY A 257 11.97 -7.22 7.94
N GLU A 258 12.23 -7.21 6.64
CA GLU A 258 11.72 -6.21 5.69
C GLU A 258 10.94 -6.90 4.57
N ALA A 259 10.00 -6.17 3.98
CA ALA A 259 9.28 -6.57 2.78
C ALA A 259 9.04 -5.36 1.86
N GLU A 260 8.72 -5.60 0.59
CA GLU A 260 8.23 -4.56 -0.32
C GLU A 260 6.83 -4.89 -0.84
N ILE A 261 5.98 -3.88 -0.95
CA ILE A 261 4.74 -3.92 -1.72
C ILE A 261 4.99 -3.12 -3.00
N SER A 262 5.13 -3.84 -4.10
CA SER A 262 5.32 -3.27 -5.43
C SER A 262 4.00 -3.25 -6.20
N GLY A 263 3.81 -2.24 -7.05
CA GLY A 263 2.59 -2.03 -7.83
C GLY A 263 2.73 -0.86 -8.80
N THR A 264 1.64 -0.50 -9.49
CA THR A 264 1.60 0.70 -10.36
C THR A 264 1.22 1.93 -9.55
N PHE A 265 1.96 2.22 -8.47
CA PHE A 265 1.66 3.34 -7.59
C PHE A 265 2.28 4.64 -8.11
N THR A 266 1.52 5.71 -7.98
CA THR A 266 2.06 7.08 -7.97
C THR A 266 2.72 7.36 -6.62
N ARG A 267 3.56 8.40 -6.56
CA ARG A 267 4.15 8.91 -5.31
C ARG A 267 3.11 9.08 -4.20
N ARG A 268 1.98 9.70 -4.56
CA ARG A 268 0.91 10.01 -3.62
C ARG A 268 0.22 8.76 -3.13
N GLU A 269 -0.14 7.83 -4.02
CA GLU A 269 -0.77 6.57 -3.62
C GLU A 269 0.14 5.73 -2.72
N ALA A 270 1.44 5.67 -3.03
CA ALA A 270 2.41 4.99 -2.19
C ALA A 270 2.51 5.64 -0.80
N ALA A 271 2.54 6.97 -0.72
CA ALA A 271 2.57 7.69 0.55
C ALA A 271 1.29 7.51 1.38
N GLU A 272 0.13 7.54 0.74
CA GLU A 272 -1.16 7.29 1.39
C GLU A 272 -1.27 5.84 1.90
N LEU A 273 -0.78 4.87 1.12
CA LEU A 273 -0.70 3.48 1.54
C LEU A 273 0.27 3.32 2.71
N ALA A 274 1.48 3.87 2.62
CA ALA A 274 2.45 3.85 3.72
C ALA A 274 1.87 4.44 5.01
N ALA A 275 1.20 5.61 4.93
CA ALA A 275 0.54 6.23 6.08
C ALA A 275 -0.53 5.34 6.71
N GLN A 276 -1.34 4.67 5.89
CA GLN A 276 -2.34 3.70 6.36
C GLN A 276 -1.69 2.50 7.07
N LEU A 277 -0.56 2.01 6.55
CA LEU A 277 0.14 0.85 7.12
C LEU A 277 0.91 1.19 8.40
N THR A 278 1.57 2.35 8.48
CA THR A 278 2.30 2.82 9.68
C THR A 278 1.38 3.11 10.85
N THR A 279 0.24 3.76 10.60
CA THR A 279 -0.73 4.09 11.66
C THR A 279 -1.56 2.89 12.12
N GLY A 280 -1.61 1.84 11.29
CA GLY A 280 -2.38 0.63 11.56
C GLY A 280 -3.88 0.81 11.32
N ALA A 281 -4.64 -0.24 11.63
CA ALA A 281 -6.07 -0.28 11.32
C ALA A 281 -6.90 0.66 12.20
N LEU A 282 -7.94 1.28 11.62
CA LEU A 282 -8.89 2.09 12.37
C LEU A 282 -9.73 1.22 13.31
N PRO A 283 -9.93 1.63 14.58
CA PRO A 283 -10.77 0.91 15.53
C PRO A 283 -12.25 0.80 15.12
N VAL A 284 -12.74 1.79 14.36
CA VAL A 284 -14.12 1.87 13.89
C VAL A 284 -14.11 1.89 12.37
N ARG A 285 -14.88 0.99 11.75
CA ARG A 285 -15.11 1.05 10.30
C ARG A 285 -16.02 2.21 9.96
N LEU A 286 -15.58 3.01 9.02
CA LEU A 286 -16.27 4.21 8.57
C LEU A 286 -16.73 4.05 7.12
N LYS A 287 -17.91 4.57 6.83
CA LYS A 287 -18.40 4.78 5.47
C LYS A 287 -18.48 6.27 5.18
N VAL A 288 -18.21 6.65 3.93
CA VAL A 288 -18.43 8.03 3.48
C VAL A 288 -19.94 8.29 3.49
N SER A 289 -20.36 9.22 4.34
CA SER A 289 -21.74 9.67 4.51
C SER A 289 -22.08 10.76 3.49
N SER A 290 -21.20 11.76 3.37
CA SER A 290 -21.37 12.85 2.41
C SER A 290 -20.02 13.47 2.03
N VAL A 291 -19.98 14.13 0.87
CA VAL A 291 -18.84 14.96 0.49
C VAL A 291 -19.33 16.29 -0.03
N THR A 292 -18.91 17.36 0.62
CA THR A 292 -19.28 18.74 0.31
C THR A 292 -18.07 19.50 -0.19
N ARG A 293 -18.22 20.23 -1.29
CA ARG A 293 -17.19 21.18 -1.76
C ARG A 293 -17.64 22.60 -1.41
N LEU A 294 -16.86 23.27 -0.60
CA LEU A 294 -17.02 24.68 -0.28
C LEU A 294 -16.22 25.51 -1.29
N PRO A 295 -16.86 26.45 -2.02
CA PRO A 295 -16.15 27.31 -2.97
C PRO A 295 -15.11 28.17 -2.24
N GLY A 296 -13.95 28.37 -2.86
CA GLY A 296 -12.95 29.31 -2.35
C GLY A 296 -13.40 30.74 -2.64
N SER A 297 -13.26 31.62 -1.65
CA SER A 297 -13.47 33.06 -1.76
C SER A 297 -12.39 33.75 -2.58
#